data_AF-A0A1M6AEA4-F1
#
_entry.id   AF-A0A1M6AEA4-F1
#
_cell.length_a   1.000
_cell.length_b   1.000
_cell.length_c   1.000
_cell.angle_alpha   90.00
_cell.angle_beta   90.00
_cell.angle_gamma   90.00
#
_symmetry.space_group_name_H-M   'P 1'
#
loop_
_entity.id
_entity.type
_entity.pdbx_description
1 polymer ?
#
loop_
_entity_poly.entity_id
_entity_poly.type
_entity_poly.pdbx_seq_one_letter_code
_entity_poly.pdbx_strand_id
1 'polypeptide(L)'
;MDFKDLIAGNEFVILDGAMGTMLQQNGMKAGELPELIGISRPEIVTGIHREYIEAGAQIIYANTFGANRYNMNRTEYSVEDAVKAAIQNAKKAAQGTDVLVALDIGPIGHMLEPLGSLRFEDAYELYKEEVLAGNDADVIVIETMTDLYDMKAALLAAKENSDLPVICSMTFERSLRTFTGCPISAMALTAQGLGADAIGLNCSLGPKEIVALAEEIAKWTSLPIVVKPNAGLPDPETGAYDVSPEEFAGYMKEMVGLGVKIFGGCCGTTPAFIKSLREMLSKEHFQKNVNTVPSGICSASKTVIMEGMLREEKGINPAGDKDLENALIEGDMDYVADLAMEMAEEEAEIISVNAAIAGVDEKECLPGMIRTIQSITNIPLVIDSVVPEAVEAAARVYNGVPGIYLGTGDDKSLQAILPIAKKYGALVIPRSLSNEQ
;
A
#
# COMPACT_ATOMS: atom_id res chain seq x y z
N MET A 1 13.54 5.90 21.72
CA MET A 1 13.85 6.28 20.32
C MET A 1 12.54 6.34 19.55
N ASP A 2 12.35 7.22 18.55
CA ASP A 2 11.16 7.17 17.67
C ASP A 2 11.48 6.56 16.30
N PHE A 3 10.46 6.29 15.48
CA PHE A 3 10.65 5.66 14.17
C PHE A 3 11.50 6.51 13.21
N LYS A 4 11.33 7.84 13.22
CA LYS A 4 12.06 8.74 12.30
C LYS A 4 13.54 8.74 12.64
N ASP A 5 13.87 8.79 13.92
CA ASP A 5 15.25 8.64 14.40
C ASP A 5 15.85 7.30 13.99
N LEU A 6 15.08 6.22 14.14
CA LEU A 6 15.52 4.86 13.81
C LEU A 6 15.85 4.69 12.32
N ILE A 7 14.99 5.19 11.42
CA ILE A 7 15.22 5.09 9.97
C ILE A 7 16.25 6.09 9.43
N ALA A 8 16.44 7.24 10.10
CA ALA A 8 17.38 8.27 9.69
C ALA A 8 18.85 7.90 9.98
N GLY A 9 19.10 6.95 10.87
CA GLY A 9 20.44 6.44 11.16
C GLY A 9 21.12 5.79 9.95
N ASN A 10 22.42 5.51 10.06
CA ASN A 10 23.20 4.82 9.00
C ASN A 10 23.24 3.29 9.16
N GLU A 11 22.44 2.74 10.07
CA GLU A 11 22.36 1.31 10.36
C GLU A 11 21.10 0.70 9.76
N PHE A 12 21.10 -0.61 9.51
CA PHE A 12 19.88 -1.32 9.11
C PHE A 12 18.87 -1.37 10.26
N VAL A 13 17.58 -1.47 9.91
CA VAL A 13 16.50 -1.65 10.88
C VAL A 13 15.99 -3.08 10.79
N ILE A 14 15.83 -3.73 11.94
CA ILE A 14 15.41 -5.13 12.01
C ILE A 14 13.98 -5.23 12.54
N LEU A 15 13.10 -5.85 11.78
CA LEU A 15 11.75 -6.22 12.16
C LEU A 15 11.74 -7.64 12.73
N ASP A 16 10.64 -8.03 13.36
CA ASP A 16 10.39 -9.40 13.82
C ASP A 16 10.12 -10.41 12.67
N GLY A 17 9.83 -11.64 13.09
CA GLY A 17 9.43 -12.76 12.24
C GLY A 17 7.92 -13.03 12.26
N ALA A 18 7.50 -14.26 12.00
CA ALA A 18 6.08 -14.62 11.95
C ALA A 18 5.42 -14.76 13.34
N MET A 19 4.36 -13.99 13.58
CA MET A 19 3.48 -14.19 14.74
C MET A 19 2.66 -15.48 14.60
N GLY A 20 1.99 -15.68 13.46
CA GLY A 20 1.12 -16.85 13.23
C GLY A 20 1.85 -18.20 13.39
N THR A 21 3.08 -18.32 12.86
CA THR A 21 3.91 -19.52 13.02
C THR A 21 4.25 -19.78 14.50
N MET A 22 4.62 -18.75 15.24
CA MET A 22 4.94 -18.88 16.67
C MET A 22 3.71 -19.22 17.51
N LEU A 23 2.53 -18.68 17.17
CA LEU A 23 1.28 -19.04 17.83
C LEU A 23 0.91 -20.51 17.60
N GLN A 24 1.07 -21.02 16.38
CA GLN A 24 0.85 -22.44 16.07
C GLN A 24 1.79 -23.35 16.88
N GLN A 25 3.08 -22.99 16.97
CA GLN A 25 4.05 -23.72 17.79
C GLN A 25 3.71 -23.70 19.30
N ASN A 26 3.04 -22.64 19.75
CA ASN A 26 2.54 -22.49 21.12
C ASN A 26 1.10 -23.03 21.31
N GLY A 27 0.61 -23.86 20.38
CA GLY A 27 -0.62 -24.62 20.56
C GLY A 27 -1.91 -23.90 20.14
N MET A 28 -1.82 -22.85 19.32
CA MET A 28 -2.99 -22.31 18.62
C MET A 28 -3.56 -23.38 17.66
N LYS A 29 -4.86 -23.66 17.76
CA LYS A 29 -5.52 -24.66 16.91
C LYS A 29 -5.94 -24.06 15.57
N ALA A 30 -6.04 -24.93 14.57
CA ALA A 30 -6.59 -24.54 13.28
C ALA A 30 -8.02 -23.97 13.43
N GLY A 31 -8.27 -22.83 12.79
CA GLY A 31 -9.57 -22.14 12.84
C GLY A 31 -9.76 -21.17 14.01
N GLU A 32 -8.84 -21.13 14.98
CA GLU A 32 -8.80 -20.03 15.95
C GLU A 32 -8.34 -18.74 15.25
N LEU A 33 -8.91 -17.59 15.65
CA LEU A 33 -8.44 -16.28 15.22
C LEU A 33 -7.20 -15.89 16.04
N PRO A 34 -6.03 -15.65 15.39
CA PRO A 34 -4.79 -15.30 16.09
C PRO A 34 -4.95 -14.14 17.07
N GLU A 35 -5.71 -13.11 16.70
CA GLU A 35 -5.89 -11.86 17.44
C GLU A 35 -6.50 -12.14 18.83
N LEU A 36 -7.40 -13.13 18.93
CA LEU A 36 -8.06 -13.50 20.18
C LEU A 36 -7.13 -14.21 21.17
N ILE A 37 -5.97 -14.70 20.72
CA ILE A 37 -4.95 -15.25 21.62
C ILE A 37 -4.42 -14.14 22.54
N GLY A 38 -4.32 -12.91 22.03
CA GLY A 38 -3.92 -11.75 22.82
C GLY A 38 -4.86 -11.43 23.99
N ILE A 39 -6.13 -11.81 23.89
CA ILE A 39 -7.13 -11.63 24.95
C ILE A 39 -7.19 -12.85 25.86
N SER A 40 -7.31 -14.04 25.27
CA SER A 40 -7.54 -15.29 26.02
C SER A 40 -6.29 -15.83 26.73
N ARG A 41 -5.11 -15.62 26.13
CA ARG A 41 -3.81 -16.14 26.58
C ARG A 41 -2.70 -15.09 26.35
N PRO A 42 -2.81 -13.89 26.96
CA PRO A 42 -1.90 -12.76 26.70
C PRO A 42 -0.42 -13.06 26.97
N GLU A 43 -0.13 -14.00 27.88
CA GLU A 43 1.22 -14.44 28.19
C GLU A 43 1.93 -15.11 27.02
N ILE A 44 1.20 -15.81 26.14
CA ILE A 44 1.78 -16.43 24.94
C ILE A 44 2.25 -15.33 23.98
N VAL A 45 1.36 -14.37 23.65
CA VAL A 45 1.67 -13.27 22.74
C VAL A 45 2.81 -12.41 23.29
N THR A 46 2.75 -12.06 24.58
CA THR A 46 3.82 -11.30 25.25
C THR A 46 5.15 -12.06 25.22
N GLY A 47 5.12 -13.38 25.42
CA GLY A 47 6.31 -14.23 25.35
C GLY A 47 6.96 -14.23 23.97
N ILE A 48 6.16 -14.43 22.91
CA ILE A 48 6.63 -14.42 21.52
C ILE A 48 7.30 -13.08 21.17
N HIS A 49 6.69 -11.95 21.56
CA HIS A 49 7.30 -10.64 21.35
C HIS A 49 8.66 -10.51 22.05
N ARG A 50 8.80 -11.00 23.30
CA ARG A 50 10.08 -11.00 24.01
C ARG A 50 11.14 -11.81 23.28
N GLU A 51 10.78 -12.97 22.76
CA GLU A 51 11.72 -13.81 22.00
C GLU A 51 12.26 -13.08 20.75
N TYR A 52 11.40 -12.35 20.03
CA TYR A 52 11.85 -11.53 18.89
C TYR A 52 12.69 -10.32 19.31
N ILE A 53 12.35 -9.66 20.41
CA ILE A 53 13.16 -8.58 21.00
C ILE A 53 14.56 -9.10 21.38
N GLU A 54 14.64 -10.25 22.04
CA GLU A 54 15.89 -10.88 22.43
C GLU A 54 16.73 -11.32 21.22
N ALA A 55 16.08 -11.79 20.14
CA ALA A 55 16.73 -12.06 18.86
C ALA A 55 17.24 -10.77 18.17
N GLY A 56 16.69 -9.62 18.54
CA GLY A 56 17.17 -8.31 18.13
C GLY A 56 16.29 -7.53 17.18
N ALA A 57 14.99 -7.86 17.13
CA ALA A 57 14.01 -6.99 16.50
C ALA A 57 13.99 -5.62 17.19
N GLN A 58 13.95 -4.56 16.38
CA GLN A 58 13.84 -3.16 16.78
C GLN A 58 12.42 -2.62 16.60
N ILE A 59 11.62 -3.28 15.77
CA ILE A 59 10.18 -3.06 15.64
C ILE A 59 9.50 -4.43 15.69
N ILE A 60 8.49 -4.58 16.54
CA ILE A 60 7.64 -5.78 16.63
C ILE A 60 6.23 -5.46 16.17
N TYR A 61 5.61 -6.38 15.44
CA TYR A 61 4.26 -6.24 14.92
C TYR A 61 3.28 -6.75 15.95
N ALA A 62 2.38 -5.89 16.46
CA ALA A 62 1.32 -6.33 17.35
C ALA A 62 0.48 -7.40 16.64
N ASN A 63 -0.08 -8.34 17.41
CA ASN A 63 -0.91 -9.42 16.87
C ASN A 63 -2.30 -8.91 16.45
N THR A 64 -2.33 -8.05 15.42
CA THR A 64 -3.51 -7.32 14.92
C THR A 64 -3.78 -7.53 13.44
N PHE A 65 -2.96 -8.31 12.72
CA PHE A 65 -3.05 -8.53 11.27
C PHE A 65 -4.48 -8.69 10.73
N GLY A 66 -5.30 -9.53 11.38
CA GLY A 66 -6.68 -9.81 11.01
C GLY A 66 -7.73 -9.18 11.93
N ALA A 67 -7.40 -8.14 12.71
CA ALA A 67 -8.27 -7.54 13.73
C ALA A 67 -9.41 -6.65 13.16
N ASN A 68 -9.78 -6.84 11.90
CA ASN A 68 -10.82 -6.05 11.24
C ASN A 68 -12.25 -6.44 11.65
N ARG A 69 -13.21 -5.56 11.34
CA ARG A 69 -14.64 -5.70 11.69
C ARG A 69 -15.26 -7.02 11.23
N TYR A 70 -14.90 -7.54 10.06
CA TYR A 70 -15.47 -8.80 9.55
C TYR A 70 -15.09 -9.99 10.43
N ASN A 71 -13.83 -10.05 10.85
CA ASN A 71 -13.37 -11.11 11.74
C ASN A 71 -13.95 -10.94 13.14
N MET A 72 -13.96 -9.71 13.67
CA MET A 72 -14.43 -9.44 15.04
C MET A 72 -15.94 -9.63 15.21
N ASN A 73 -16.76 -9.34 14.18
CA ASN A 73 -18.20 -9.61 14.17
C ASN A 73 -18.58 -11.10 14.33
N ARG A 74 -17.62 -12.02 14.18
CA ARG A 74 -17.80 -13.46 14.40
C ARG A 74 -17.53 -13.87 15.85
N THR A 75 -17.26 -12.90 16.72
CA THR A 75 -16.80 -13.07 18.10
C THR A 75 -17.61 -12.17 19.04
N GLU A 76 -17.33 -12.23 20.34
CA GLU A 76 -17.90 -11.31 21.34
C GLU A 76 -17.11 -10.00 21.48
N TYR A 77 -15.95 -9.88 20.83
CA TYR A 77 -15.03 -8.76 20.96
C TYR A 77 -15.17 -7.79 19.79
N SER A 78 -14.99 -6.50 20.05
CA SER A 78 -14.88 -5.47 19.03
C SER A 78 -13.46 -5.39 18.44
N VAL A 79 -13.30 -4.65 17.34
CA VAL A 79 -11.98 -4.26 16.81
C VAL A 79 -11.16 -3.56 17.88
N GLU A 80 -11.78 -2.65 18.64
CA GLU A 80 -11.12 -1.92 19.72
C GLU A 80 -10.58 -2.85 20.82
N ASP A 81 -11.35 -3.86 21.22
CA ASP A 81 -10.93 -4.84 22.23
C ASP A 81 -9.70 -5.64 21.77
N ALA A 82 -9.74 -6.17 20.54
CA ALA A 82 -8.66 -6.97 19.98
C ALA A 82 -7.37 -6.16 19.77
N VAL A 83 -7.48 -4.98 19.15
CA VAL A 83 -6.33 -4.11 18.85
C VAL A 83 -5.68 -3.62 20.15
N LYS A 84 -6.47 -3.14 21.13
CA LYS A 84 -5.91 -2.66 22.40
C LYS A 84 -5.21 -3.77 23.17
N ALA A 85 -5.80 -4.97 23.25
CA ALA A 85 -5.17 -6.09 23.93
C ALA A 85 -3.84 -6.48 23.27
N ALA A 86 -3.79 -6.55 21.94
CA ALA A 86 -2.59 -6.87 21.19
C ALA A 86 -1.47 -5.83 21.39
N ILE A 87 -1.78 -4.54 21.27
CA ILE A 87 -0.81 -3.45 21.50
C ILE A 87 -0.30 -3.47 22.95
N GLN A 88 -1.18 -3.68 23.94
CA GLN A 88 -0.77 -3.75 25.35
C GLN A 88 0.18 -4.93 25.61
N ASN A 89 -0.07 -6.09 25.00
CA ASN A 89 0.83 -7.25 25.11
C ASN A 89 2.21 -6.96 24.51
N ALA A 90 2.25 -6.35 23.32
CA ALA A 90 3.50 -5.95 22.67
C ALA A 90 4.26 -4.89 23.50
N LYS A 91 3.57 -3.86 24.01
CA LYS A 91 4.20 -2.85 24.89
C LYS A 91 4.72 -3.43 26.20
N LYS A 92 4.02 -4.41 26.77
CA LYS A 92 4.47 -5.13 27.97
C LYS A 92 5.74 -5.97 27.69
N ALA A 93 5.90 -6.48 26.47
CA ALA A 93 7.12 -7.16 26.06
C ALA A 93 8.27 -6.17 25.84
N ALA A 94 7.99 -5.00 25.25
CA ALA A 94 8.98 -3.95 24.97
C ALA A 94 9.34 -3.08 26.20
N GLN A 95 8.68 -3.27 27.34
CA GLN A 95 8.93 -2.45 28.54
C GLN A 95 10.41 -2.50 28.96
N GLY A 96 11.05 -1.33 29.02
CA GLY A 96 12.46 -1.20 29.40
C GLY A 96 13.45 -1.37 28.24
N THR A 97 12.96 -1.45 27.00
CA THR A 97 13.78 -1.45 25.77
C THR A 97 13.45 -0.21 24.92
N ASP A 98 14.21 -0.01 23.84
CA ASP A 98 13.93 1.01 22.81
C ASP A 98 13.15 0.43 21.61
N VAL A 99 12.58 -0.77 21.74
CA VAL A 99 11.84 -1.44 20.66
C VAL A 99 10.50 -0.77 20.42
N LEU A 100 10.18 -0.49 19.17
CA LEU A 100 8.91 0.08 18.74
C LEU A 100 7.85 -1.00 18.54
N VAL A 101 6.60 -0.66 18.85
CA VAL A 101 5.43 -1.51 18.62
C VAL A 101 4.66 -1.00 17.42
N ALA A 102 4.48 -1.84 16.41
CA ALA A 102 3.67 -1.53 15.24
C ALA A 102 2.22 -1.98 15.43
N LEU A 103 1.27 -1.13 15.05
CA LEU A 103 -0.08 -1.59 14.68
C LEU A 103 0.06 -2.28 13.33
N ASP A 104 -0.20 -3.59 13.29
CA ASP A 104 -0.12 -4.38 12.07
C ASP A 104 -1.51 -4.58 11.46
N ILE A 105 -1.69 -4.12 10.22
CA ILE A 105 -2.94 -4.12 9.46
C ILE A 105 -2.75 -4.96 8.20
N GLY A 106 -3.45 -6.09 8.14
CA GLY A 106 -3.55 -6.93 6.95
C GLY A 106 -4.69 -6.52 6.01
N PRO A 107 -4.86 -7.19 4.86
CA PRO A 107 -6.00 -6.99 3.98
C PRO A 107 -7.32 -7.34 4.68
N ILE A 108 -8.41 -6.61 4.36
CA ILE A 108 -9.76 -6.88 4.90
C ILE A 108 -10.24 -8.31 4.57
N GLY A 109 -9.70 -8.91 3.50
CA GLY A 109 -10.06 -10.23 3.03
C GLY A 109 -11.30 -10.26 2.12
N HIS A 110 -11.74 -9.10 1.64
CA HIS A 110 -12.81 -8.95 0.65
C HIS A 110 -12.31 -8.12 -0.52
N MET A 111 -12.58 -8.56 -1.74
CA MET A 111 -12.18 -7.82 -2.94
C MET A 111 -13.00 -6.53 -3.09
N LEU A 112 -12.31 -5.43 -3.38
CA LEU A 112 -12.94 -4.15 -3.68
C LEU A 112 -13.57 -4.16 -5.08
N GLU A 113 -14.57 -3.31 -5.29
CA GLU A 113 -15.13 -3.05 -6.62
C GLU A 113 -14.02 -2.57 -7.59
N PRO A 114 -14.04 -3.02 -8.86
CA PRO A 114 -15.05 -3.88 -9.49
C PRO A 114 -14.79 -5.39 -9.35
N LEU A 115 -13.64 -5.82 -8.82
CA LEU A 115 -13.26 -7.24 -8.74
C LEU A 115 -14.10 -8.00 -7.69
N GLY A 116 -14.62 -7.29 -6.69
CA GLY A 116 -15.58 -7.78 -5.72
C GLY A 116 -16.69 -6.77 -5.45
N SER A 117 -17.26 -6.84 -4.24
CA SER A 117 -18.44 -6.04 -3.86
C SER A 117 -18.18 -5.06 -2.73
N LEU A 118 -16.95 -4.97 -2.21
CA LEU A 118 -16.62 -4.00 -1.17
C LEU A 118 -16.34 -2.64 -1.83
N ARG A 119 -17.13 -1.62 -1.47
CA ARG A 119 -16.89 -0.26 -1.98
C ARG A 119 -15.66 0.32 -1.30
N PHE A 120 -14.93 1.18 -2.02
CA PHE A 120 -13.73 1.83 -1.49
C PHE A 120 -13.96 2.59 -0.17
N GLU A 121 -15.04 3.36 -0.07
CA GLU A 121 -15.34 4.12 1.15
C GLU A 121 -15.69 3.20 2.33
N ASP A 122 -16.28 2.03 2.05
CA ASP A 122 -16.54 1.04 3.10
C ASP A 122 -15.23 0.41 3.58
N ALA A 123 -14.31 0.08 2.67
CA ALA A 123 -12.96 -0.39 3.02
C ALA A 123 -12.20 0.66 3.87
N TYR A 124 -12.25 1.94 3.47
CA TYR A 124 -11.66 3.04 4.22
C TYR A 124 -12.22 3.12 5.66
N GLU A 125 -13.54 3.05 5.85
CA GLU A 125 -14.14 3.10 7.20
C GLU A 125 -13.83 1.85 8.05
N LEU A 126 -13.54 0.71 7.42
CA LEU A 126 -13.06 -0.50 8.13
C LEU A 126 -11.63 -0.28 8.64
N TYR A 127 -10.72 0.16 7.78
CA TYR A 127 -9.34 0.43 8.18
C TYR A 127 -9.21 1.56 9.19
N LYS A 128 -10.04 2.60 9.06
CA LYS A 128 -10.08 3.71 10.03
C LYS A 128 -10.43 3.23 11.44
N GLU A 129 -11.30 2.23 11.58
CA GLU A 129 -11.60 1.64 12.89
C GLU A 129 -10.36 1.02 13.54
N GLU A 130 -9.57 0.28 12.77
CA GLU A 130 -8.31 -0.34 13.23
C GLU A 130 -7.28 0.73 13.61
N VAL A 131 -7.10 1.75 12.76
CA VAL A 131 -6.19 2.88 13.02
C VAL A 131 -6.56 3.62 14.30
N LEU A 132 -7.85 3.95 14.48
CA LEU A 132 -8.32 4.68 15.66
C LEU A 132 -8.13 3.85 16.94
N ALA A 133 -8.40 2.54 16.88
CA ALA A 133 -8.18 1.63 17.99
C ALA A 133 -6.70 1.45 18.34
N GLY A 134 -5.80 1.60 17.34
CA GLY A 134 -4.38 1.35 17.46
C GLY A 134 -3.50 2.58 17.69
N ASN A 135 -4.08 3.74 17.99
CA ASN A 135 -3.34 5.01 18.19
C ASN A 135 -2.28 4.99 19.30
N ASP A 136 -2.33 4.01 20.20
CA ASP A 136 -1.29 3.81 21.20
C ASP A 136 -0.02 3.15 20.63
N ALA A 137 0.01 2.68 19.38
CA ALA A 137 1.22 2.15 18.75
C ALA A 137 2.27 3.23 18.44
N ASP A 138 3.47 2.82 18.04
CA ASP A 138 4.58 3.73 17.68
C ASP A 138 4.72 3.92 16.16
N VAL A 139 4.19 2.99 15.38
CA VAL A 139 4.20 2.96 13.90
C VAL A 139 2.99 2.17 13.39
N ILE A 140 2.47 2.49 12.21
CA ILE A 140 1.45 1.69 11.53
C ILE A 140 2.13 0.91 10.41
N VAL A 141 1.84 -0.39 10.31
CA VAL A 141 2.26 -1.26 9.23
C VAL A 141 1.02 -1.74 8.51
N ILE A 142 0.99 -1.51 7.21
CA ILE A 142 -0.02 -2.01 6.28
C ILE A 142 0.68 -3.08 5.45
N GLU A 143 0.47 -4.37 5.73
CA GLU A 143 1.24 -5.45 5.11
C GLU A 143 0.38 -6.46 4.34
N THR A 144 1.03 -7.22 3.45
CA THR A 144 0.42 -8.31 2.67
C THR A 144 -0.77 -7.88 1.80
N MET A 145 -0.81 -6.61 1.40
CA MET A 145 -1.86 -6.14 0.49
C MET A 145 -1.65 -6.80 -0.89
N THR A 146 -2.73 -7.38 -1.42
CA THR A 146 -2.74 -8.05 -2.75
C THR A 146 -3.35 -7.18 -3.84
N ASP A 147 -4.05 -6.12 -3.45
CA ASP A 147 -4.72 -5.16 -4.31
C ASP A 147 -4.29 -3.72 -4.01
N LEU A 148 -4.07 -2.92 -5.06
CA LEU A 148 -3.60 -1.54 -4.93
C LEU A 148 -4.65 -0.64 -4.28
N TYR A 149 -5.93 -0.90 -4.54
CA TYR A 149 -7.01 -0.06 -4.03
C TYR A 149 -7.25 -0.29 -2.55
N ASP A 150 -7.11 -1.55 -2.11
CA ASP A 150 -7.14 -1.94 -0.71
C ASP A 150 -6.00 -1.26 0.08
N MET A 151 -4.77 -1.31 -0.44
CA MET A 151 -3.63 -0.58 0.15
C MET A 151 -3.89 0.94 0.20
N LYS A 152 -4.46 1.53 -0.87
CA LYS A 152 -4.80 2.95 -0.91
C LYS A 152 -5.84 3.32 0.16
N ALA A 153 -6.88 2.51 0.34
CA ALA A 153 -7.90 2.73 1.35
C ALA A 153 -7.29 2.70 2.76
N ALA A 154 -6.45 1.69 3.05
CA ALA A 154 -5.75 1.57 4.33
C ALA A 154 -4.80 2.73 4.60
N LEU A 155 -4.00 3.14 3.61
CA LEU A 155 -3.03 4.22 3.77
C LEU A 155 -3.74 5.57 3.96
N LEU A 156 -4.80 5.86 3.20
CA LEU A 156 -5.60 7.06 3.43
C LEU A 156 -6.24 7.04 4.82
N ALA A 157 -6.78 5.90 5.27
CA ALA A 157 -7.32 5.79 6.63
C ALA A 157 -6.26 6.07 7.70
N ALA A 158 -5.03 5.58 7.52
CA ALA A 158 -3.92 5.88 8.41
C ALA A 158 -3.54 7.37 8.39
N LYS A 159 -3.26 7.96 7.21
CA LYS A 159 -2.80 9.35 7.09
C LYS A 159 -3.86 10.39 7.46
N GLU A 160 -5.14 10.08 7.32
CA GLU A 160 -6.24 11.00 7.65
C GLU A 160 -6.66 10.93 9.14
N ASN A 161 -6.28 9.88 9.87
CA ASN A 161 -6.76 9.63 11.25
C ASN A 161 -5.63 9.38 12.28
N SER A 162 -4.36 9.45 11.87
CA SER A 162 -3.21 9.30 12.75
C SER A 162 -2.00 10.09 12.26
N ASP A 163 -1.18 10.56 13.19
CA ASP A 163 0.12 11.18 12.92
C ASP A 163 1.29 10.17 12.94
N LEU A 164 0.99 8.89 13.21
CA LEU A 164 1.99 7.83 13.25
C LEU A 164 2.62 7.62 11.87
N PRO A 165 3.92 7.28 11.82
CA PRO A 165 4.58 6.91 10.58
C PRO A 165 3.96 5.62 10.03
N VAL A 166 3.95 5.48 8.70
CA VAL A 166 3.31 4.35 8.04
C VAL A 166 4.30 3.59 7.14
N ILE A 167 4.39 2.28 7.35
CA ILE A 167 5.07 1.35 6.45
C ILE A 167 4.02 0.64 5.61
N CYS A 168 4.18 0.61 4.28
CA CYS A 168 3.29 -0.12 3.39
C CYS A 168 4.03 -1.24 2.65
N SER A 169 3.53 -2.47 2.72
CA SER A 169 4.03 -3.56 1.88
C SER A 169 2.91 -4.30 1.17
N MET A 170 3.21 -4.67 -0.06
CA MET A 170 2.36 -5.55 -0.86
C MET A 170 3.08 -6.87 -1.07
N THR A 171 2.29 -7.90 -1.41
CA THR A 171 2.80 -9.22 -1.72
C THR A 171 2.69 -9.52 -3.20
N PHE A 172 3.76 -10.08 -3.78
CA PHE A 172 3.94 -10.23 -5.22
C PHE A 172 4.39 -11.65 -5.57
N GLU A 173 4.10 -12.05 -6.79
CA GLU A 173 4.55 -13.30 -7.37
C GLU A 173 5.89 -13.14 -8.11
N ARG A 174 6.46 -14.26 -8.57
CA ARG A 174 7.68 -14.27 -9.41
C ARG A 174 7.55 -13.46 -10.71
N SER A 175 6.32 -13.15 -11.12
CA SER A 175 5.99 -12.32 -12.28
C SER A 175 6.21 -10.82 -12.05
N LEU A 176 6.65 -10.40 -10.85
CA LEU A 176 6.77 -9.00 -10.41
C LEU A 176 5.40 -8.29 -10.33
N ARG A 177 4.32 -9.06 -10.25
CA ARG A 177 2.95 -8.56 -10.11
C ARG A 177 2.26 -9.18 -8.90
N THR A 178 1.33 -8.44 -8.32
CA THR A 178 0.42 -8.98 -7.31
C THR A 178 -0.57 -9.95 -7.97
N PHE A 179 -1.35 -10.65 -7.15
CA PHE A 179 -2.45 -11.49 -7.61
C PHE A 179 -3.45 -10.74 -8.51
N THR A 180 -3.75 -9.47 -8.21
CA THR A 180 -4.64 -8.63 -9.02
C THR A 180 -3.94 -7.97 -10.23
N GLY A 181 -2.67 -8.31 -10.47
CA GLY A 181 -1.90 -7.82 -11.60
C GLY A 181 -1.22 -6.47 -11.37
N CYS A 182 -1.21 -5.93 -10.15
CA CYS A 182 -0.54 -4.66 -9.85
C CYS A 182 0.98 -4.79 -10.01
N PRO A 183 1.64 -3.95 -10.84
CA PRO A 183 3.10 -3.93 -10.95
C PRO A 183 3.72 -3.18 -9.77
N ILE A 184 4.96 -3.52 -9.43
CA ILE A 184 5.73 -2.84 -8.37
C ILE A 184 5.81 -1.32 -8.59
N SER A 185 5.90 -0.88 -9.84
CA SER A 185 5.92 0.55 -10.18
C SER A 185 4.66 1.30 -9.72
N ALA A 186 3.47 0.71 -9.90
CA ALA A 186 2.21 1.33 -9.50
C ALA A 186 2.07 1.36 -7.97
N MET A 187 2.45 0.28 -7.29
CA MET A 187 2.52 0.22 -5.83
C MET A 187 3.44 1.30 -5.26
N ALA A 188 4.66 1.40 -5.77
CA ALA A 188 5.68 2.30 -5.24
C ALA A 188 5.32 3.77 -5.45
N LEU A 189 4.86 4.15 -6.65
CA LEU A 189 4.42 5.51 -6.95
C LEU A 189 3.20 5.90 -6.09
N THR A 190 2.23 5.01 -5.96
CA THR A 190 1.00 5.26 -5.19
C THR A 190 1.30 5.42 -3.70
N ALA A 191 1.99 4.47 -3.07
CA ALA A 191 2.29 4.52 -1.64
C ALA A 191 3.20 5.71 -1.28
N GLN A 192 4.22 6.00 -2.10
CA GLN A 192 5.07 7.18 -1.90
C GLN A 192 4.28 8.48 -2.05
N GLY A 193 3.43 8.57 -3.08
CA GLY A 193 2.62 9.76 -3.35
C GLY A 193 1.59 10.06 -2.25
N LEU A 194 1.02 9.02 -1.64
CA LEU A 194 0.10 9.13 -0.51
C LEU A 194 0.81 9.40 0.84
N GLY A 195 2.14 9.42 0.87
CA GLY A 195 2.91 9.81 2.05
C GLY A 195 3.22 8.67 3.02
N ALA A 196 3.42 7.45 2.53
CA ALA A 196 4.07 6.40 3.30
C ALA A 196 5.50 6.82 3.69
N ASP A 197 5.96 6.37 4.86
CA ASP A 197 7.29 6.67 5.39
C ASP A 197 8.33 5.59 5.00
N ALA A 198 7.87 4.37 4.71
CA ALA A 198 8.65 3.30 4.09
C ALA A 198 7.72 2.41 3.24
N ILE A 199 8.26 1.77 2.21
CA ILE A 199 7.50 0.84 1.36
C ILE A 199 8.24 -0.46 1.15
N GLY A 200 7.56 -1.55 0.84
CA GLY A 200 8.26 -2.82 0.71
C GLY A 200 7.46 -4.01 0.25
N LEU A 201 8.07 -5.17 0.49
CA LEU A 201 7.66 -6.47 -0.02
C LEU A 201 7.65 -7.46 1.13
N ASN A 202 6.57 -8.21 1.27
CA ASN A 202 6.49 -9.27 2.26
C ASN A 202 5.70 -10.48 1.74
N CYS A 203 5.91 -11.62 2.39
CA CYS A 203 5.21 -12.88 2.15
C CYS A 203 5.36 -13.42 0.70
N SER A 204 4.55 -14.42 0.35
CA SER A 204 4.47 -15.18 -0.91
C SER A 204 5.73 -15.94 -1.34
N LEU A 205 6.90 -15.32 -1.21
CA LEU A 205 8.15 -15.79 -1.77
C LEU A 205 9.21 -15.99 -0.68
N GLY A 206 10.12 -16.91 -0.94
CA GLY A 206 11.31 -17.12 -0.13
C GLY A 206 12.35 -16.01 -0.33
N PRO A 207 13.43 -16.02 0.47
CA PRO A 207 14.43 -14.96 0.45
C PRO A 207 15.26 -14.94 -0.84
N LYS A 208 15.32 -16.06 -1.58
CA LYS A 208 15.99 -16.15 -2.88
C LYS A 208 15.18 -15.46 -3.98
N GLU A 209 13.88 -15.75 -4.06
CA GLU A 209 13.01 -15.19 -5.10
C GLU A 209 12.75 -13.70 -4.90
N ILE A 210 12.70 -13.23 -3.65
CA ILE A 210 12.37 -11.83 -3.35
C ILE A 210 13.45 -10.84 -3.82
N VAL A 211 14.68 -11.29 -4.07
CA VAL A 211 15.80 -10.44 -4.54
C VAL A 211 15.42 -9.68 -5.82
N ALA A 212 14.84 -10.36 -6.81
CA ALA A 212 14.43 -9.73 -8.06
C ALA A 212 13.36 -8.64 -7.86
N LEU A 213 12.50 -8.81 -6.86
CA LEU A 213 11.49 -7.80 -6.51
C LEU A 213 12.12 -6.61 -5.77
N ALA A 214 13.09 -6.86 -4.89
CA ALA A 214 13.85 -5.82 -4.22
C ALA A 214 14.67 -4.96 -5.21
N GLU A 215 15.24 -5.58 -6.25
CA GLU A 215 15.90 -4.87 -7.35
C GLU A 215 14.93 -3.98 -8.13
N GLU A 216 13.71 -4.46 -8.35
CA GLU A 216 12.70 -3.72 -9.10
C GLU A 216 12.13 -2.55 -8.29
N ILE A 217 11.71 -2.77 -7.04
CA ILE A 217 11.15 -1.68 -6.19
C ILE A 217 12.16 -0.56 -5.97
N ALA A 218 13.46 -0.87 -5.91
CA ALA A 218 14.52 0.12 -5.76
C ALA A 218 14.56 1.16 -6.90
N LYS A 219 14.02 0.83 -8.09
CA LYS A 219 13.96 1.76 -9.23
C LYS A 219 12.84 2.80 -9.11
N TRP A 220 11.84 2.53 -8.27
CA TRP A 220 10.57 3.27 -8.24
C TRP A 220 10.31 4.04 -6.95
N THR A 221 11.26 4.05 -6.01
CA THR A 221 11.11 4.79 -4.75
C THR A 221 12.41 5.39 -4.26
N SER A 222 12.25 6.49 -3.51
CA SER A 222 13.32 7.13 -2.73
C SER A 222 13.16 6.90 -1.22
N LEU A 223 12.07 6.25 -0.82
CA LEU A 223 11.78 5.89 0.56
C LEU A 223 12.63 4.70 1.01
N PRO A 224 12.82 4.51 2.33
CA PRO A 224 13.36 3.28 2.88
C PRO A 224 12.58 2.06 2.37
N ILE A 225 13.30 1.05 1.87
CA ILE A 225 12.70 -0.19 1.37
C ILE A 225 12.66 -1.23 2.49
N VAL A 226 11.52 -1.91 2.62
CA VAL A 226 11.26 -3.00 3.57
C VAL A 226 11.20 -4.34 2.86
N VAL A 227 11.82 -5.38 3.42
CA VAL A 227 11.73 -6.76 2.91
C VAL A 227 11.52 -7.76 4.05
N LYS A 228 10.40 -8.51 4.01
CA LYS A 228 10.04 -9.61 4.94
C LYS A 228 9.62 -10.87 4.16
N PRO A 229 10.55 -11.66 3.60
CA PRO A 229 10.20 -12.88 2.87
C PRO A 229 9.78 -14.00 3.82
N ASN A 230 9.14 -15.03 3.28
CA ASN A 230 8.91 -16.29 4.00
C ASN A 230 10.22 -17.04 4.23
N ALA A 231 10.23 -18.03 5.12
CA ALA A 231 11.37 -18.93 5.34
C ALA A 231 11.58 -19.96 4.21
N GLY A 232 11.41 -19.54 2.95
CA GLY A 232 11.31 -20.41 1.78
C GLY A 232 9.90 -20.46 1.21
N LEU A 233 9.72 -21.29 0.19
CA LEU A 233 8.39 -21.61 -0.30
C LEU A 233 7.81 -22.73 0.56
N PRO A 234 6.54 -22.68 0.96
CA PRO A 234 5.94 -23.75 1.73
C PRO A 234 5.89 -25.02 0.87
N ASP A 235 6.31 -26.14 1.44
CA ASP A 235 6.16 -27.45 0.84
C ASP A 235 4.66 -27.73 0.59
N PRO A 236 4.24 -28.06 -0.65
CA PRO A 236 2.82 -28.18 -0.98
C PRO A 236 2.07 -29.30 -0.23
N GLU A 237 2.79 -30.32 0.27
CA GLU A 237 2.18 -31.46 0.96
C GLU A 237 2.09 -31.23 2.47
N THR A 238 3.09 -30.60 3.05
CA THR A 238 3.26 -30.47 4.51
C THR A 238 3.03 -29.04 5.02
N GLY A 239 3.11 -28.04 4.14
CA GLY A 239 3.12 -26.61 4.50
C GLY A 239 4.38 -26.16 5.22
N ALA A 240 5.40 -27.03 5.34
CA ALA A 240 6.65 -26.72 6.03
C ALA A 240 7.55 -25.82 5.19
N TYR A 241 8.38 -25.04 5.86
CA TYR A 241 9.38 -24.16 5.24
C TYR A 241 10.76 -24.80 5.35
N ASP A 242 11.57 -24.71 4.29
CA ASP A 242 12.79 -25.50 4.12
C ASP A 242 14.11 -24.71 4.17
N VAL A 243 14.04 -23.37 4.28
CA VAL A 243 15.25 -22.53 4.35
C VAL A 243 15.73 -22.40 5.80
N SER A 244 17.02 -22.66 6.04
CA SER A 244 17.64 -22.46 7.35
C SER A 244 17.85 -20.97 7.69
N PRO A 245 17.99 -20.58 8.98
CA PRO A 245 18.34 -19.22 9.38
C PRO A 245 19.61 -18.68 8.70
N GLU A 246 20.63 -19.51 8.50
CA GLU A 246 21.90 -19.14 7.87
C GLU A 246 21.74 -18.89 6.37
N GLU A 247 21.01 -19.77 5.67
CA GLU A 247 20.69 -19.58 4.25
C GLU A 247 19.82 -18.34 4.03
N PHE A 248 18.82 -18.14 4.89
CA PHE A 248 17.97 -16.96 4.86
C PHE A 248 18.80 -15.68 4.95
N ALA A 249 19.66 -15.57 5.97
CA ALA A 249 20.53 -14.40 6.12
C ALA A 249 21.51 -14.24 4.94
N GLY A 250 21.99 -15.34 4.36
CA GLY A 250 22.81 -15.34 3.15
C GLY A 250 22.13 -14.68 1.96
N TYR A 251 20.88 -15.03 1.66
CA TYR A 251 20.11 -14.39 0.59
C TYR A 251 19.74 -12.94 0.93
N MET A 252 19.40 -12.64 2.19
CA MET A 252 19.07 -11.28 2.62
C MET A 252 20.26 -10.31 2.43
N LYS A 253 21.50 -10.81 2.54
CA LYS A 253 22.71 -10.04 2.28
C LYS A 253 22.79 -9.51 0.84
N GLU A 254 22.25 -10.23 -0.13
CA GLU A 254 22.27 -9.80 -1.54
C GLU A 254 21.51 -8.49 -1.75
N MET A 255 20.52 -8.19 -0.89
CA MET A 255 19.68 -7.00 -0.97
C MET A 255 20.24 -5.77 -0.24
N VAL A 256 21.31 -5.92 0.54
CA VAL A 256 21.99 -4.82 1.26
C VAL A 256 22.41 -3.70 0.30
N GLY A 257 22.91 -4.07 -0.89
CA GLY A 257 23.35 -3.13 -1.91
C GLY A 257 22.23 -2.47 -2.73
N LEU A 258 20.98 -2.90 -2.55
CA LEU A 258 19.84 -2.43 -3.36
C LEU A 258 19.13 -1.21 -2.74
N GLY A 259 19.55 -0.78 -1.55
CA GLY A 259 18.88 0.28 -0.80
C GLY A 259 17.82 -0.23 0.17
N VAL A 260 17.72 -1.55 0.39
CA VAL A 260 16.89 -2.12 1.45
C VAL A 260 17.43 -1.68 2.80
N LYS A 261 16.56 -1.03 3.58
CA LYS A 261 16.88 -0.44 4.87
C LYS A 261 16.34 -1.27 6.02
N ILE A 262 15.14 -1.82 5.83
CA ILE A 262 14.36 -2.48 6.87
C ILE A 262 14.20 -3.96 6.49
N PHE A 263 14.67 -4.85 7.33
CA PHE A 263 14.66 -6.29 7.08
C PHE A 263 13.93 -7.04 8.19
N GLY A 264 13.18 -8.09 7.84
CA GLY A 264 12.62 -9.02 8.83
C GLY A 264 12.24 -10.34 8.19
N GLY A 265 11.31 -11.06 8.81
CA GLY A 265 10.79 -12.32 8.28
C GLY A 265 9.27 -12.38 8.32
N CYS A 266 8.67 -13.10 7.36
CA CYS A 266 7.24 -13.40 7.35
C CYS A 266 7.04 -14.90 7.67
N CYS A 267 6.07 -15.57 7.05
CA CYS A 267 5.67 -16.93 7.39
C CYS A 267 6.85 -17.92 7.47
N GLY A 268 6.87 -18.74 8.52
CA GLY A 268 7.93 -19.72 8.77
C GLY A 268 9.16 -19.19 9.48
N THR A 269 9.35 -17.86 9.55
CA THR A 269 10.51 -17.28 10.24
C THR A 269 10.28 -17.23 11.76
N THR A 270 11.29 -17.66 12.51
CA THR A 270 11.31 -17.72 13.99
C THR A 270 12.38 -16.78 14.55
N PRO A 271 12.51 -16.61 15.88
CA PRO A 271 13.58 -15.81 16.49
C PRO A 271 15.00 -16.19 16.02
N ALA A 272 15.23 -17.46 15.65
CA ALA A 272 16.52 -17.89 15.11
C ALA A 272 16.89 -17.19 13.79
N PHE A 273 15.89 -16.94 12.92
CA PHE A 273 16.09 -16.22 11.66
C PHE A 273 16.44 -14.75 11.91
N ILE A 274 15.73 -14.10 12.83
CA ILE A 274 15.97 -12.70 13.18
C ILE A 274 17.36 -12.52 13.81
N LYS A 275 17.78 -13.47 14.65
CA LYS A 275 19.13 -13.48 15.22
C LYS A 275 20.21 -13.64 14.15
N SER A 276 20.06 -14.60 13.24
CA SER A 276 20.98 -14.81 12.10
C SER A 276 21.07 -13.57 11.21
N LEU A 277 19.91 -12.98 10.88
CA LEU A 277 19.81 -11.74 10.12
C LEU A 277 20.55 -10.58 10.82
N ARG A 278 20.35 -10.40 12.14
CA ARG A 278 21.06 -9.38 12.92
C ARG A 278 22.57 -9.58 12.91
N GLU A 279 23.03 -10.81 13.11
CA GLU A 279 24.46 -11.14 13.09
C GLU A 279 25.09 -10.86 11.72
N MET A 280 24.35 -11.11 10.64
CA MET A 280 24.77 -10.77 9.28
C MET A 280 24.83 -9.25 9.07
N LEU A 281 23.73 -8.54 9.32
CA LEU A 281 23.63 -7.10 9.07
C LEU A 281 24.61 -6.27 9.92
N SER A 282 24.97 -6.74 11.12
CA SER A 282 25.96 -6.08 11.99
C SER A 282 27.37 -5.99 11.39
N LYS A 283 27.64 -6.74 10.31
CA LYS A 283 28.92 -6.75 9.58
C LYS A 283 28.87 -5.94 8.28
N GLU A 284 27.70 -5.41 7.94
CA GLU A 284 27.45 -4.65 6.73
C GLU A 284 27.19 -3.17 7.08
N HIS A 285 27.20 -2.30 6.07
CA HIS A 285 26.89 -0.89 6.24
C HIS A 285 25.77 -0.49 5.28
N PHE A 286 24.74 0.19 5.80
CA PHE A 286 23.66 0.66 4.96
C PHE A 286 24.16 1.79 4.04
N GLN A 287 23.83 1.65 2.76
CA GLN A 287 24.05 2.68 1.77
C GLN A 287 22.70 3.09 1.21
N LYS A 288 22.35 4.36 1.40
CA LYS A 288 21.11 4.91 0.84
C LYS A 288 21.24 4.90 -0.69
N ASN A 289 20.26 4.29 -1.35
CA ASN A 289 20.18 4.35 -2.80
C ASN A 289 19.72 5.75 -3.22
N VAL A 290 20.43 6.36 -4.17
CA VAL A 290 20.11 7.69 -4.71
C VAL A 290 19.64 7.51 -6.15
N ASN A 291 18.52 6.80 -6.30
CA ASN A 291 17.89 6.63 -7.60
C ASN A 291 16.98 7.82 -7.90
N THR A 292 17.05 8.31 -9.14
CA THR A 292 16.03 9.22 -9.66
C THR A 292 14.77 8.40 -9.91
N VAL A 293 13.72 8.66 -9.12
CA VAL A 293 12.41 8.03 -9.33
C VAL A 293 11.77 8.65 -10.58
N PRO A 294 11.37 7.85 -11.58
CA PRO A 294 10.72 8.39 -12.77
C PRO A 294 9.40 9.09 -12.43
N SER A 295 9.14 10.23 -13.07
CA SER A 295 7.83 10.89 -13.00
C SER A 295 6.82 10.10 -13.83
N GLY A 296 5.71 9.66 -13.23
CA GLY A 296 4.72 8.83 -13.92
C GLY A 296 3.34 8.87 -13.29
N ILE A 297 2.36 8.43 -14.06
CA ILE A 297 0.99 8.15 -13.61
C ILE A 297 0.72 6.66 -13.75
N CYS A 298 -0.23 6.13 -13.00
CA CYS A 298 -0.56 4.71 -13.09
C CYS A 298 -2.02 4.43 -12.73
N SER A 299 -2.56 3.41 -13.39
CA SER A 299 -3.75 2.69 -12.93
C SER A 299 -3.34 1.55 -11.98
N ALA A 300 -4.31 0.73 -11.59
CA ALA A 300 -4.11 -0.48 -10.81
C ALA A 300 -3.08 -1.45 -11.41
N SER A 301 -2.92 -1.50 -12.74
CA SER A 301 -2.12 -2.54 -13.40
C SER A 301 -1.17 -2.05 -14.50
N LYS A 302 -1.18 -0.74 -14.83
CA LYS A 302 -0.32 -0.12 -15.85
C LYS A 302 0.29 1.18 -15.32
N THR A 303 1.59 1.36 -15.52
CA THR A 303 2.31 2.60 -15.24
C THR A 303 2.76 3.22 -16.54
N VAL A 304 2.59 4.54 -16.68
CA VAL A 304 3.07 5.34 -17.80
C VAL A 304 4.05 6.37 -17.26
N ILE A 305 5.30 6.31 -17.73
CA ILE A 305 6.32 7.32 -17.44
C ILE A 305 6.01 8.56 -18.28
N MET A 306 5.95 9.72 -17.62
CA MET A 306 5.58 11.01 -18.23
C MET A 306 6.81 11.83 -18.66
N GLU A 307 8.02 11.31 -18.44
CA GLU A 307 9.26 11.88 -18.96
C GLU A 307 9.48 11.46 -20.43
N GLY A 308 9.82 12.42 -21.29
CA GLY A 308 10.22 12.16 -22.68
C GLY A 308 9.13 12.40 -23.73
N MET A 309 8.99 11.48 -24.70
CA MET A 309 8.17 11.63 -25.91
C MET A 309 6.68 11.90 -25.63
N LEU A 310 6.00 12.50 -26.62
CA LEU A 310 4.53 12.64 -26.65
C LEU A 310 3.88 11.27 -26.44
N ARG A 311 2.79 11.24 -25.66
CA ARG A 311 1.97 10.07 -25.39
C ARG A 311 0.70 10.14 -26.21
N GLU A 312 0.19 8.99 -26.63
CA GLU A 312 -1.12 8.91 -27.30
C GLU A 312 -2.24 9.07 -26.26
N GLU A 313 -2.58 10.33 -25.97
CA GLU A 313 -3.66 10.71 -25.07
C GLU A 313 -4.98 10.88 -25.85
N LYS A 314 -6.05 10.27 -25.33
CA LYS A 314 -7.43 10.49 -25.79
C LYS A 314 -8.26 11.08 -24.66
N GLY A 315 -9.35 11.77 -24.99
CA GLY A 315 -10.15 12.49 -24.00
C GLY A 315 -11.63 12.15 -24.06
N ILE A 316 -12.21 11.83 -22.90
CA ILE A 316 -13.66 11.81 -22.69
C ILE A 316 -14.04 13.20 -22.18
N ASN A 317 -14.53 14.05 -23.09
CA ASN A 317 -14.83 15.44 -22.83
C ASN A 317 -16.15 15.83 -23.50
N PRO A 318 -17.18 16.27 -22.73
CA PRO A 318 -18.48 16.62 -23.31
C PRO A 318 -18.42 17.82 -24.26
N ALA A 319 -17.40 18.68 -24.18
CA ALA A 319 -17.32 19.88 -25.00
C ALA A 319 -17.27 19.54 -26.51
N GLY A 320 -18.40 19.73 -27.21
CA GLY A 320 -18.53 19.46 -28.64
C GLY A 320 -19.01 18.05 -28.98
N ASP A 321 -19.25 17.20 -27.97
CA ASP A 321 -19.83 15.87 -28.10
C ASP A 321 -21.24 15.85 -27.49
N LYS A 322 -22.25 16.01 -28.34
CA LYS A 322 -23.65 16.10 -27.90
C LYS A 322 -24.18 14.81 -27.30
N ASP A 323 -23.66 13.66 -27.73
CA ASP A 323 -24.13 12.38 -27.25
C ASP A 323 -23.58 12.14 -25.83
N LEU A 324 -22.30 12.47 -25.61
CA LEU A 324 -21.71 12.49 -24.26
C LEU A 324 -22.38 13.53 -23.35
N GLU A 325 -22.65 14.75 -23.84
CA GLU A 325 -23.37 15.77 -23.06
C GLU A 325 -24.71 15.24 -22.53
N ASN A 326 -25.53 14.64 -23.41
CA ASN A 326 -26.82 14.08 -23.03
C ASN A 326 -26.65 12.90 -22.06
N ALA A 327 -25.69 12.00 -22.31
CA ALA A 327 -25.41 10.87 -21.44
C ALA A 327 -25.05 11.32 -20.01
N LEU A 328 -24.17 12.31 -19.86
CA LEU A 328 -23.80 12.83 -18.54
C LEU A 328 -24.96 13.54 -17.83
N ILE A 329 -25.83 14.25 -18.56
CA ILE A 329 -27.03 14.88 -17.99
C ILE A 329 -28.03 13.83 -17.51
N GLU A 330 -28.19 12.73 -18.23
CA GLU A 330 -29.09 11.63 -17.90
C GLU A 330 -28.49 10.64 -16.88
N GLY A 331 -27.19 10.75 -16.60
CA GLY A 331 -26.46 9.86 -15.69
C GLY A 331 -26.13 8.50 -16.31
N ASP A 332 -26.09 8.43 -17.65
CA ASP A 332 -25.76 7.22 -18.40
C ASP A 332 -24.24 6.96 -18.38
N MET A 333 -23.83 6.10 -17.45
CA MET A 333 -22.44 5.67 -17.32
C MET A 333 -22.09 4.55 -18.31
N ASP A 334 -23.06 3.90 -18.94
CA ASP A 334 -22.78 2.86 -19.94
C ASP A 334 -22.17 3.49 -21.19
N TYR A 335 -22.64 4.67 -21.60
CA TYR A 335 -22.02 5.44 -22.68
C TYR A 335 -20.56 5.84 -22.39
N VAL A 336 -20.26 6.23 -21.14
CA VAL A 336 -18.87 6.52 -20.71
C VAL A 336 -18.01 5.27 -20.76
N ALA A 337 -18.57 4.11 -20.40
CA ALA A 337 -17.88 2.83 -20.50
C ALA A 337 -17.57 2.49 -21.97
N ASP A 338 -18.54 2.63 -22.87
CA ASP A 338 -18.36 2.35 -24.30
C ASP A 338 -17.23 3.20 -24.90
N LEU A 339 -17.21 4.51 -24.64
CA LEU A 339 -16.12 5.40 -25.10
C LEU A 339 -14.74 4.97 -24.56
N ALA A 340 -14.65 4.57 -23.29
CA ALA A 340 -13.39 4.12 -22.72
C ALA A 340 -12.95 2.74 -23.26
N MET A 341 -13.88 1.87 -23.67
CA MET A 341 -13.55 0.64 -24.40
C MET A 341 -13.01 0.96 -25.79
N GLU A 342 -13.65 1.87 -26.53
CA GLU A 342 -13.17 2.32 -27.84
C GLU A 342 -11.73 2.87 -27.76
N MET A 343 -11.45 3.73 -26.77
CA MET A 343 -10.09 4.25 -26.56
C MET A 343 -9.07 3.16 -26.23
N ALA A 344 -9.49 2.09 -25.54
CA ALA A 344 -8.64 0.94 -25.28
C ALA A 344 -8.35 0.11 -26.53
N GLU A 345 -9.34 -0.06 -27.42
CA GLU A 345 -9.17 -0.71 -28.73
C GLU A 345 -8.26 0.09 -29.67
N GLU A 346 -8.28 1.42 -29.55
CA GLU A 346 -7.40 2.35 -30.26
C GLU A 346 -6.01 2.51 -29.60
N GLU A 347 -5.67 1.65 -28.64
CA GLU A 347 -4.38 1.59 -27.95
C GLU A 347 -3.96 2.90 -27.26
N ALA A 348 -4.92 3.69 -26.74
CA ALA A 348 -4.60 4.91 -25.99
C ALA A 348 -3.67 4.60 -24.79
N GLU A 349 -2.66 5.45 -24.61
CA GLU A 349 -1.73 5.34 -23.49
C GLU A 349 -2.28 6.01 -22.23
N ILE A 350 -3.09 7.05 -22.41
CA ILE A 350 -3.65 7.90 -21.35
C ILE A 350 -5.06 8.31 -21.75
N ILE A 351 -5.99 8.37 -20.79
CA ILE A 351 -7.33 8.95 -20.99
C ILE A 351 -7.50 10.18 -20.09
N SER A 352 -7.74 11.35 -20.68
CA SER A 352 -8.19 12.53 -19.93
C SER A 352 -9.70 12.51 -19.72
N VAL A 353 -10.16 12.82 -18.51
CA VAL A 353 -11.57 12.73 -18.12
C VAL A 353 -12.07 14.10 -17.67
N ASN A 354 -13.08 14.63 -18.36
CA ASN A 354 -13.71 15.92 -18.08
C ASN A 354 -15.23 15.74 -17.97
N ALA A 355 -15.85 16.36 -16.96
CA ALA A 355 -17.29 16.33 -16.72
C ALA A 355 -17.93 17.74 -16.79
N ALA A 356 -17.22 18.73 -17.33
CA ALA A 356 -17.60 20.14 -17.27
C ALA A 356 -18.68 20.46 -18.30
N ILE A 357 -19.95 20.29 -17.90
CA ILE A 357 -21.13 20.61 -18.71
C ILE A 357 -22.21 21.28 -17.85
N ALA A 358 -22.97 22.19 -18.46
CA ALA A 358 -24.04 22.88 -17.77
C ALA A 358 -25.16 21.91 -17.34
N GLY A 359 -25.56 21.96 -16.07
CA GLY A 359 -26.63 21.11 -15.52
C GLY A 359 -26.14 19.82 -14.84
N VAL A 360 -24.84 19.55 -14.87
CA VAL A 360 -24.21 18.42 -14.17
C VAL A 360 -23.39 18.94 -12.99
N ASP A 361 -23.49 18.26 -11.84
CA ASP A 361 -22.58 18.49 -10.71
C ASP A 361 -21.29 17.69 -10.93
N GLU A 362 -20.21 18.37 -11.31
CA GLU A 362 -18.90 17.75 -11.52
C GLU A 362 -18.40 16.97 -10.30
N LYS A 363 -18.74 17.42 -9.08
CA LYS A 363 -18.28 16.78 -7.85
C LYS A 363 -18.86 15.37 -7.70
N GLU A 364 -20.06 15.14 -8.21
CA GLU A 364 -20.72 13.82 -8.18
C GLU A 364 -20.44 13.02 -9.45
N CYS A 365 -20.47 13.68 -10.61
CA CYS A 365 -20.33 13.03 -11.92
C CYS A 365 -18.90 12.52 -12.18
N LEU A 366 -17.88 13.35 -11.93
CA LEU A 366 -16.49 13.03 -12.27
C LEU A 366 -15.97 11.78 -11.51
N PRO A 367 -16.19 11.61 -10.20
CA PRO A 367 -15.85 10.35 -9.51
C PRO A 367 -16.62 9.14 -10.06
N GLY A 368 -17.85 9.34 -10.53
CA GLY A 368 -18.65 8.32 -11.22
C GLY A 368 -17.96 7.85 -12.50
N MET A 369 -17.59 8.80 -13.38
CA MET A 369 -16.84 8.51 -14.60
C MET A 369 -15.53 7.79 -14.32
N ILE A 370 -14.76 8.24 -13.32
CA ILE A 370 -13.49 7.59 -12.93
C ILE A 370 -13.71 6.13 -12.53
N ARG A 371 -14.70 5.85 -11.68
CA ARG A 371 -15.04 4.47 -11.27
C ARG A 371 -15.45 3.61 -12.45
N THR A 372 -16.27 4.15 -13.36
CA THR A 372 -16.70 3.47 -14.58
C THR A 372 -15.50 3.12 -15.45
N ILE A 373 -14.67 4.10 -15.82
CA ILE A 373 -13.54 3.92 -16.73
C ILE A 373 -12.53 2.92 -16.14
N GLN A 374 -12.13 3.09 -14.88
CA GLN A 374 -11.15 2.18 -14.26
C GLN A 374 -11.69 0.75 -14.06
N SER A 375 -13.01 0.54 -14.20
CA SER A 375 -13.62 -0.79 -14.09
C SER A 375 -13.51 -1.63 -15.36
N ILE A 376 -13.30 -0.99 -16.50
CA ILE A 376 -13.30 -1.64 -17.82
C ILE A 376 -11.93 -1.59 -18.52
N THR A 377 -11.07 -0.64 -18.15
CA THR A 377 -9.74 -0.47 -18.75
C THR A 377 -8.67 -0.28 -17.68
N ASN A 378 -7.43 -0.60 -18.05
CA ASN A 378 -6.25 -0.35 -17.23
C ASN A 378 -5.47 0.89 -17.66
N ILE A 379 -6.01 1.71 -18.57
CA ILE A 379 -5.32 2.91 -19.03
C ILE A 379 -5.25 3.95 -17.89
N PRO A 380 -4.07 4.52 -17.58
CA PRO A 380 -3.95 5.60 -16.59
C PRO A 380 -4.76 6.83 -16.98
N LEU A 381 -5.30 7.53 -15.97
CA LEU A 381 -6.24 8.63 -16.17
C LEU A 381 -5.63 9.98 -15.79
N VAL A 382 -6.02 11.01 -16.53
CA VAL A 382 -5.77 12.41 -16.21
C VAL A 382 -7.09 13.09 -15.88
N ILE A 383 -7.18 13.68 -14.70
CA ILE A 383 -8.35 14.44 -14.25
C ILE A 383 -8.26 15.84 -14.87
N ASP A 384 -9.22 16.17 -15.74
CA ASP A 384 -9.35 17.47 -16.38
C ASP A 384 -10.56 18.22 -15.78
N SER A 385 -10.35 18.89 -14.65
CA SER A 385 -11.33 19.81 -14.07
C SER A 385 -10.64 20.98 -13.38
N VAL A 386 -11.31 22.14 -13.41
CA VAL A 386 -10.88 23.35 -12.68
C VAL A 386 -11.63 23.52 -11.36
N VAL A 387 -12.56 22.61 -11.03
CA VAL A 387 -13.36 22.63 -9.79
C VAL A 387 -12.63 21.80 -8.72
N PRO A 388 -12.02 22.43 -7.69
CA PRO A 388 -11.16 21.72 -6.74
C PRO A 388 -11.86 20.56 -6.02
N GLU A 389 -13.12 20.75 -5.64
CA GLU A 389 -13.90 19.73 -4.94
C GLU A 389 -14.17 18.50 -5.83
N ALA A 390 -14.32 18.69 -7.14
CA ALA A 390 -14.47 17.59 -8.09
C ALA A 390 -13.14 16.86 -8.31
N VAL A 391 -12.03 17.61 -8.42
CA VAL A 391 -10.69 17.03 -8.52
C VAL A 391 -10.35 16.19 -7.28
N GLU A 392 -10.62 16.69 -6.08
CA GLU A 392 -10.40 15.94 -4.83
C GLU A 392 -11.27 14.67 -4.78
N ALA A 393 -12.55 14.78 -5.09
CA ALA A 393 -13.45 13.62 -5.09
C ALA A 393 -13.02 12.55 -6.11
N ALA A 394 -12.57 12.97 -7.29
CA ALA A 394 -12.07 12.07 -8.33
C ALA A 394 -10.73 11.41 -7.95
N ALA A 395 -9.78 12.20 -7.44
CA ALA A 395 -8.48 11.69 -7.00
C ALA A 395 -8.60 10.72 -5.82
N ARG A 396 -9.59 10.90 -4.94
CA ARG A 396 -9.87 10.00 -3.82
C ARG A 396 -10.21 8.58 -4.30
N VAL A 397 -11.11 8.44 -5.27
CA VAL A 397 -11.61 7.14 -5.75
C VAL A 397 -10.75 6.52 -6.87
N TYR A 398 -9.74 7.23 -7.36
CA TYR A 398 -8.89 6.70 -8.43
C TYR A 398 -7.96 5.58 -7.93
N ASN A 399 -7.94 4.42 -8.58
CA ASN A 399 -7.03 3.33 -8.21
C ASN A 399 -5.64 3.49 -8.87
N GLY A 400 -4.76 4.25 -8.22
CA GLY A 400 -3.39 4.52 -8.64
C GLY A 400 -2.99 5.99 -8.45
N VAL A 401 -2.04 6.46 -9.25
CA VAL A 401 -1.57 7.85 -9.29
C VAL A 401 -2.16 8.56 -10.50
N PRO A 402 -3.12 9.49 -10.32
CA PRO A 402 -3.72 10.19 -11.44
C PRO A 402 -2.81 11.32 -11.93
N GLY A 403 -2.95 11.68 -13.19
CA GLY A 403 -2.56 13.02 -13.64
C GLY A 403 -3.64 14.02 -13.26
N ILE A 404 -3.28 15.28 -13.02
CA ILE A 404 -4.23 16.38 -12.87
C ILE A 404 -3.76 17.52 -13.77
N TYR A 405 -4.62 17.96 -14.68
CA TYR A 405 -4.33 19.16 -15.45
C TYR A 405 -4.41 20.42 -14.59
N LEU A 406 -3.37 21.25 -14.65
CA LEU A 406 -3.46 22.62 -14.18
C LEU A 406 -4.29 23.44 -15.16
N GLY A 407 -5.27 24.19 -14.65
CA GLY A 407 -6.10 25.09 -15.46
C GLY A 407 -5.28 26.21 -16.10
N THR A 408 -5.40 27.43 -15.56
CA THR A 408 -4.67 28.61 -16.07
C THR A 408 -3.21 28.63 -15.66
N GLY A 409 -2.81 27.84 -14.66
CA GLY A 409 -1.48 27.86 -14.06
C GLY A 409 -1.19 29.15 -13.26
N ASP A 410 -2.21 29.97 -12.99
CA ASP A 410 -2.07 31.12 -12.09
C ASP A 410 -1.95 30.71 -10.61
N ASP A 411 -1.55 31.65 -9.76
CA ASP A 411 -1.35 31.41 -8.33
C ASP A 411 -2.60 30.83 -7.65
N LYS A 412 -3.81 31.23 -8.08
CA LYS A 412 -5.07 30.75 -7.50
C LYS A 412 -5.32 29.28 -7.87
N SER A 413 -5.09 28.92 -9.13
CA SER A 413 -5.20 27.54 -9.61
C SER A 413 -4.18 26.63 -8.93
N LEU A 414 -2.93 27.09 -8.79
CA LEU A 414 -1.87 26.34 -8.08
C LEU A 414 -2.22 26.15 -6.60
N GLN A 415 -2.66 27.20 -5.90
CA GLN A 415 -3.03 27.12 -4.48
C GLN A 415 -4.20 26.15 -4.23
N ALA A 416 -5.10 25.99 -5.19
CA ALA A 416 -6.23 25.07 -5.08
C ALA A 416 -5.83 23.60 -5.37
N ILE A 417 -5.03 23.36 -6.43
CA ILE A 417 -4.75 22.00 -6.91
C ILE A 417 -3.56 21.34 -6.20
N LEU A 418 -2.49 22.09 -5.88
CA LEU A 418 -1.28 21.50 -5.30
C LEU A 418 -1.52 20.78 -3.95
N PRO A 419 -2.38 21.27 -3.02
CA PRO A 419 -2.70 20.54 -1.80
C PRO A 419 -3.39 19.20 -2.08
N ILE A 420 -4.31 19.16 -3.05
CA ILE A 420 -5.01 17.94 -3.46
C ILE A 420 -4.03 16.96 -4.09
N ALA A 421 -3.19 17.44 -5.02
CA ALA A 421 -2.17 16.63 -5.67
C ALA A 421 -1.19 16.03 -4.65
N LYS A 422 -0.75 16.83 -3.66
CA LYS A 422 0.10 16.35 -2.57
C LYS A 422 -0.60 15.31 -1.70
N LYS A 423 -1.90 15.46 -1.41
CA LYS A 423 -2.67 14.54 -0.57
C LYS A 423 -2.86 13.18 -1.25
N TYR A 424 -3.11 13.17 -2.56
CA TYR A 424 -3.41 11.94 -3.32
C TYR A 424 -2.24 11.43 -4.17
N GLY A 425 -1.06 12.04 -4.04
CA GLY A 425 0.13 11.66 -4.79
C GLY A 425 0.05 11.93 -6.29
N ALA A 426 -0.84 12.81 -6.74
CA ALA A 426 -1.12 13.03 -8.16
C ALA A 426 0.01 13.78 -8.87
N LEU A 427 0.23 13.43 -10.14
CA LEU A 427 1.15 14.17 -11.01
C LEU A 427 0.45 15.41 -11.57
N VAL A 428 1.00 16.58 -11.29
CA VAL A 428 0.47 17.84 -11.78
C VAL A 428 1.01 18.12 -13.18
N ILE A 429 0.13 18.19 -14.17
CA ILE A 429 0.47 18.36 -15.58
C ILE A 429 0.09 19.77 -15.99
N PRO A 430 1.04 20.62 -16.43
CA PRO A 430 0.69 21.91 -17.00
C PRO A 430 -0.10 21.67 -18.29
N ARG A 431 -1.32 22.21 -18.36
CA ARG A 431 -2.04 22.24 -19.64
C ARG A 431 -1.20 23.08 -20.58
N SER A 432 -0.71 22.50 -21.67
CA SER A 432 -0.08 23.31 -22.70
C SER A 432 -1.13 24.34 -23.14
N LEU A 433 -0.81 25.63 -23.00
CA LEU A 433 -1.53 26.68 -23.71
C LEU A 433 -1.35 26.32 -25.18
N SER A 434 -2.41 25.76 -25.77
CA SER A 434 -2.58 25.30 -27.15
C SER A 434 -1.39 25.52 -28.09
N ASN A 435 -0.99 24.45 -28.79
CA ASN A 435 -0.64 24.64 -30.19
C ASN A 435 -1.91 25.12 -30.91
N GLU A 436 -2.15 26.43 -30.89
CA GLU A 436 -2.64 27.26 -32.00
C GLU A 436 -2.88 28.70 -31.51
N GLN A 437 -2.06 29.59 -32.06
CA GLN A 437 -2.27 31.03 -32.24
C GLN A 437 -3.00 31.26 -33.56
#